data_AF-A0A660MNW3-F1
#
_entry.id   AF-A0A660MNW3-F1
#
_cell.length_a   1.000
_cell.length_b   1.000
_cell.length_c   1.000
_cell.angle_alpha   90.00
_cell.angle_beta   90.00
_cell.angle_gamma   90.00
#
_symmetry.space_group_name_H-M   'P 1'
#
loop_
_entity.id
_entity.type
_entity.pdbx_description
1 polymer ?
#
loop_
_entity_poly.entity_id
_entity_poly.type
_entity_poly.pdbx_seq_one_letter_code
_entity_poly.pdbx_strand_id
1 'polypeptide(L)' 'MQVQDAQKALISDTAIHSKNRRRTQMSAYTHFTPIERGHLAASLKGGKAQACIAAELGRSESTISREIRRNGGS' A
#
# COMPACT_ATOMS: atom_id res chain seq x y z
N MET A 1 -3.00 25.16 -47.83
CA MET A 1 -3.12 23.68 -47.82
C MET A 1 -2.28 23.22 -46.63
N GLN A 2 -2.90 22.98 -45.47
CA GLN A 2 -3.26 21.64 -45.02
C GLN A 2 -2.05 20.69 -45.09
N VAL A 3 -1.57 20.01 -44.05
CA VAL A 3 -2.22 19.49 -42.85
C VAL A 3 -1.16 18.77 -41.99
N GLN A 4 -1.28 18.85 -40.66
CA GLN A 4 -1.18 17.69 -39.74
C GLN A 4 0.16 16.99 -39.43
N ASP A 5 1.33 17.36 -39.97
CA ASP A 5 2.55 16.56 -39.69
C ASP A 5 3.36 16.94 -38.44
N ALA A 6 3.06 18.08 -37.80
CA ALA A 6 3.81 18.51 -36.61
C ALA A 6 3.40 17.81 -35.30
N GLN A 7 2.27 17.09 -35.29
CA GLN A 7 1.76 16.44 -34.06
C GLN A 7 2.16 14.95 -33.93
N LYS A 8 2.88 14.38 -34.91
CA LYS A 8 3.27 12.96 -34.89
C LYS A 8 4.68 12.70 -34.34
N ALA A 9 5.51 13.72 -34.18
CA ALA A 9 6.90 13.58 -33.72
C ALA A 9 7.12 13.77 -32.20
N LEU A 10 6.05 13.88 -31.41
CA LEU A 10 6.12 14.13 -29.96
C LEU A 10 5.71 12.93 -29.09
N ILE A 11 5.38 11.78 -29.70
CA ILE A 11 4.81 10.63 -28.97
C ILE A 11 5.78 9.43 -28.91
N SER A 12 6.95 9.51 -29.55
CA SER A 12 7.85 8.35 -29.69
C SER A 12 9.02 8.29 -28.69
N ASP A 13 9.41 9.41 -28.07
CA ASP A 13 10.70 9.49 -27.36
C ASP A 13 10.62 9.48 -25.82
N THR A 14 9.43 9.35 -25.23
CA THR A 14 9.26 9.27 -23.76
C THR A 14 8.66 7.95 -23.29
N ALA A 15 8.85 6.89 -24.07
CA ALA A 15 8.58 5.52 -23.62
C ALA A 15 9.82 4.85 -23.00
N ILE A 16 10.62 5.56 -22.20
CA ILE A 16 11.44 4.88 -21.18
C ILE A 16 10.52 4.58 -19.99
N HIS A 17 9.61 3.63 -20.22
CA HIS A 17 8.93 2.94 -19.14
C HIS A 17 10.00 2.10 -18.42
N SER A 18 10.70 2.71 -17.49
CA SER A 18 11.66 2.07 -16.59
C SER A 18 10.93 1.08 -15.68
N LYS A 19 10.52 -0.05 -16.27
CA LYS A 19 10.16 -1.24 -15.54
C LYS A 19 11.47 -1.83 -15.07
N ASN A 20 11.86 -1.51 -13.83
CA ASN A 20 12.68 -2.34 -12.92
C ASN A 20 13.75 -1.53 -12.17
N ARG A 21 13.38 -1.06 -10.97
CA ARG A 21 13.90 -1.60 -9.70
C ARG A 21 13.27 -0.83 -8.54
N ARG A 22 12.05 -1.23 -8.13
CA ARG A 22 11.67 -1.03 -6.73
C ARG A 22 12.56 -1.98 -5.92
N ARG A 23 13.77 -1.52 -5.59
CA ARG A 23 14.52 -2.07 -4.47
C ARG A 23 13.58 -1.85 -3.29
N THR A 24 12.82 -2.88 -2.92
CA THR A 24 12.00 -2.88 -1.72
C THR A 24 13.00 -2.73 -0.58
N GLN A 25 13.33 -1.49 -0.24
CA GLN A 25 13.92 -1.17 1.05
C GLN A 25 12.93 -1.77 2.03
N MET A 26 13.31 -2.90 2.63
CA MET A 26 12.52 -3.47 3.70
C MET A 26 12.57 -2.41 4.80
N SER A 27 11.53 -1.57 4.84
CA SER A 27 11.30 -0.65 5.94
C SER A 27 11.51 -1.46 7.21
N ALA A 28 12.32 -0.93 8.14
CA ALA A 28 12.66 -1.58 9.38
C ALA A 28 11.38 -2.17 9.98
N TYR A 29 11.38 -3.49 10.20
CA TYR A 29 10.18 -4.21 10.59
C TYR A 29 9.69 -3.64 11.93
N THR A 30 8.65 -2.82 11.86
CA THR A 30 8.08 -2.16 13.03
C THR A 30 6.96 -3.05 13.52
N HIS A 31 7.22 -3.79 14.60
CA HIS A 31 6.21 -4.60 15.27
C HIS A 31 5.03 -3.73 15.72
N PHE A 32 3.86 -4.34 15.85
CA PHE A 32 2.77 -3.69 16.58
C PHE A 32 3.16 -3.56 18.05
N THR A 33 2.93 -2.38 18.60
CA THR A 33 2.97 -2.14 20.03
C THR A 33 1.75 -2.80 20.70
N PRO A 34 1.79 -3.04 22.03
CA PRO A 34 0.61 -3.53 22.75
C PRO A 34 -0.62 -2.63 22.58
N ILE A 35 -0.43 -1.31 22.50
CA ILE A 35 -1.52 -0.34 22.31
C ILE A 35 -2.14 -0.49 20.92
N GLU A 36 -1.33 -0.53 19.86
CA GLU A 36 -1.85 -0.75 18.49
C GLU A 36 -2.55 -2.11 18.36
N ARG A 37 -2.05 -3.16 19.05
CA ARG A 37 -2.74 -4.46 19.12
C ARG A 37 -4.10 -4.36 19.81
N GLY A 38 -4.18 -3.63 20.92
CA GLY A 38 -5.45 -3.37 21.62
C GLY A 38 -6.45 -2.63 20.73
N HIS A 39 -6.00 -1.59 20.02
CA HIS A 39 -6.81 -0.85 19.06
C HIS A 39 -7.33 -1.76 17.94
N LEU A 40 -6.44 -2.57 17.36
CA LEU A 40 -6.77 -3.52 16.30
C LEU A 40 -7.81 -4.55 16.77
N ALA A 41 -7.63 -5.15 17.95
CA ALA A 41 -8.56 -6.13 18.51
C ALA A 41 -9.95 -5.52 18.79
N ALA A 42 -10.00 -4.32 19.40
CA ALA A 42 -11.25 -3.62 19.65
C ALA A 42 -11.98 -3.27 18.33
N SER A 43 -11.23 -2.82 17.33
CA SER A 43 -11.78 -2.46 16.01
C SER A 43 -12.34 -3.66 15.27
N LEU A 44 -11.66 -4.81 15.31
CA LEU A 44 -12.14 -6.06 14.73
C LEU A 44 -13.39 -6.57 15.42
N LYS A 45 -13.43 -6.51 16.77
CA LYS A 45 -14.63 -6.87 17.55
C LYS A 45 -15.82 -5.97 17.21
N GLY A 46 -15.56 -4.70 16.87
CA GLY A 46 -16.56 -3.75 16.38
C GLY A 46 -16.95 -3.93 14.91
N GLY A 47 -16.39 -4.92 14.19
CA GLY A 47 -16.72 -5.20 12.80
C GLY A 47 -16.11 -4.22 11.79
N LYS A 48 -15.12 -3.41 12.17
CA LYS A 48 -14.46 -2.49 11.24
C LYS A 48 -13.70 -3.25 10.16
N ALA A 49 -13.75 -2.74 8.92
CA ALA A 49 -12.95 -3.26 7.83
C ALA A 49 -11.45 -3.04 8.04
N GLN A 50 -10.62 -3.98 7.60
CA GLN A 50 -9.15 -3.91 7.76
C GLN A 50 -8.54 -2.65 7.13
N ALA A 51 -9.09 -2.18 6.00
CA ALA A 51 -8.70 -0.94 5.34
C ALA A 51 -8.84 0.29 6.25
N CYS A 52 -9.95 0.39 6.97
CA CYS A 52 -10.18 1.49 7.91
C CYS A 52 -9.19 1.42 9.08
N ILE A 53 -8.96 0.22 9.63
CA ILE A 53 -8.00 0.01 10.73
C ILE A 53 -6.58 0.36 10.27
N ALA A 54 -6.22 0.01 9.03
CA ALA A 54 -4.92 0.34 8.45
C ALA A 54 -4.70 1.86 8.37
N ALA A 55 -5.71 2.60 7.90
CA ALA A 55 -5.68 4.06 7.84
C ALA A 55 -5.56 4.69 9.24
N GLU A 56 -6.32 4.20 10.22
CA GLU A 56 -6.28 4.68 11.62
C GLU A 56 -4.90 4.45 12.27
N LEU A 57 -4.28 3.30 12.03
CA LEU A 57 -2.99 2.95 12.62
C LEU A 57 -1.79 3.43 11.79
N GLY A 58 -2.01 4.08 10.64
CA GLY A 58 -0.94 4.47 9.72
C GLY A 58 -0.13 3.28 9.20
N ARG A 59 -0.76 2.10 9.07
CA ARG A 59 -0.12 0.86 8.60
C ARG A 59 -0.68 0.45 7.24
N SER A 60 0.01 -0.44 6.55
CA SER A 60 -0.53 -1.06 5.33
C SER A 60 -1.58 -2.13 5.67
N GLU A 61 -2.58 -2.30 4.82
CA GLU A 61 -3.58 -3.38 4.97
C GLU A 61 -2.94 -4.77 5.01
N SER A 62 -1.88 -4.99 4.21
CA SER A 62 -1.13 -6.24 4.24
C SER A 62 -0.42 -6.48 5.59
N THR A 63 -0.03 -5.40 6.29
CA THR A 63 0.55 -5.48 7.64
C THR A 63 -0.53 -5.85 8.66
N ILE A 64 -1.72 -5.26 8.56
CA ILE A 64 -2.89 -5.59 9.38
C ILE A 64 -3.29 -7.06 9.19
N SER A 65 -3.46 -7.50 7.94
CA SER A 65 -3.80 -8.90 7.63
C SER A 65 -2.78 -9.89 8.17
N ARG A 66 -1.48 -9.58 8.06
CA ARG A 66 -0.41 -10.40 8.63
C ARG A 66 -0.46 -10.46 10.15
N GLU A 67 -0.75 -9.35 10.81
CA GLU A 67 -0.91 -9.31 12.27
C GLU A 67 -2.09 -10.16 12.73
N ILE A 68 -3.24 -10.02 12.08
CA ILE A 68 -4.44 -10.82 12.34
C ILE A 68 -4.15 -12.31 12.13
N ARG A 69 -3.48 -12.69 11.05
CA ARG A 69 -3.15 -14.09 10.80
C ARG A 69 -2.21 -14.68 11.85
N ARG A 70 -1.32 -13.86 12.43
CA ARG A 70 -0.36 -14.31 13.46
C ARG A 70 -1.00 -14.39 14.85
N ASN A 71 -1.85 -13.44 15.18
CA ASN A 71 -2.30 -13.20 16.56
C ASN A 71 -3.83 -13.22 16.76
N GLY A 72 -4.63 -13.34 15.69
CA GLY A 72 -6.10 -13.29 15.73
C GLY A 72 -6.78 -14.66 15.85
N GLY A 73 -6.04 -15.71 16.20
CA GLY A 73 -6.52 -17.10 16.26
C GLY A 73 -6.83 -17.63 17.66
N SER A 74 -7.10 -16.77 18.65
CA SER A 74 -7.32 -17.18 20.05
C SER A 74 -8.37 -16.33 20.76
#